data_AF-A0A955F1S5-F1
#
_entry.id   AF-A0A955F1S5-F1
#
_cell.length_a   1.000
_cell.length_b   1.000
_cell.length_c   1.000
_cell.angle_alpha   90.00
_cell.angle_beta   90.00
_cell.angle_gamma   90.00
#
_symmetry.space_group_name_H-M   'P 1'
#
loop_
_entity.id
_entity.type
_entity.pdbx_description
1 polymer ?
#
loop_
_entity_poly.entity_id
_entity_poly.type
_entity_poly.pdbx_seq_one_letter_code
_entity_poly.pdbx_strand_id
1 'polypeptide(L)'
;MNGSVWFWFALTIVLELLCVAGICHLRRRPIPWLATVALNWVTHPIAYWLIDSRTLGFWPTETLVVLAEALGYRAFAGRGWGEALLLSLAANGLTIGVALAV
;
A
#
# COMPACT_ATOMS: atom_id res chain seq x y z
N MET A 1 -4.66 22.94 -1.44
CA MET A 1 -4.59 21.48 -1.65
C MET A 1 -5.96 20.91 -1.32
N ASN A 2 -6.62 20.25 -2.27
CA ASN A 2 -8.04 19.90 -2.20
C ASN A 2 -8.34 18.86 -1.10
N GLY A 3 -9.38 19.08 -0.30
CA GLY A 3 -9.81 18.15 0.75
C GLY A 3 -10.13 16.73 0.25
N SER A 4 -10.38 16.56 -1.04
CA SER A 4 -10.59 15.25 -1.68
C SER A 4 -9.33 14.38 -1.66
N VAL A 5 -8.13 14.93 -1.82
CA VAL A 5 -6.88 14.14 -1.86
C VAL A 5 -6.62 13.47 -0.51
N TRP A 6 -6.79 14.23 0.58
CA TRP A 6 -6.62 13.72 1.94
C TRP A 6 -7.69 12.68 2.32
N PHE A 7 -8.91 12.85 1.81
CA PHE A 7 -9.96 11.85 1.98
C PHE A 7 -9.60 10.53 1.30
N TRP A 8 -9.21 10.57 0.03
CA TRP A 8 -8.82 9.37 -0.72
C TRP A 8 -7.61 8.67 -0.10
N PHE A 9 -6.63 9.45 0.32
CA PHE A 9 -5.46 8.93 1.01
C PHE A 9 -5.81 8.25 2.36
N ALA A 10 -6.69 8.86 3.16
CA ALA A 10 -7.16 8.24 4.41
C ALA A 10 -7.95 6.95 4.14
N LEU A 11 -8.78 6.94 3.10
CA LEU A 11 -9.52 5.75 2.67
C LEU A 11 -8.57 4.63 2.24
N THR A 12 -7.53 4.95 1.47
CA THR A 12 -6.47 4.01 1.06
C THR A 12 -5.84 3.32 2.27
N ILE A 13 -5.38 4.09 3.26
CA ILE A 13 -4.79 3.53 4.49
C ILE A 13 -5.77 2.57 5.16
N VAL A 14 -7.05 2.96 5.30
CA VAL A 14 -8.06 2.12 5.95
C VAL A 14 -8.26 0.81 5.18
N LEU A 15 -8.41 0.87 3.86
CA LEU A 15 -8.63 -0.31 3.02
C LEU A 15 -7.44 -1.26 3.06
N GLU A 16 -6.22 -0.74 2.97
CA GLU A 16 -5.01 -1.54 3.02
C GLU A 16 -4.81 -2.18 4.40
N LEU A 17 -5.06 -1.44 5.48
CA LEU A 17 -5.04 -2.00 6.84
C LEU A 17 -6.05 -3.13 7.01
N LEU A 18 -7.27 -2.99 6.50
CA LEU A 18 -8.30 -4.03 6.54
C LEU A 18 -7.87 -5.26 5.74
N CYS A 19 -7.27 -5.06 4.56
CA CYS A 19 -6.75 -6.14 3.72
C CYS A 19 -5.63 -6.91 4.43
N VAL A 20 -4.63 -6.19 4.97
CA VAL A 20 -3.52 -6.77 5.73
C VAL A 20 -4.04 -7.49 6.99
N ALA A 21 -4.96 -6.89 7.72
CA ALA A 21 -5.58 -7.50 8.90
C ALA A 21 -6.31 -8.80 8.55
N GLY A 22 -7.08 -8.81 7.46
CA GLY A 22 -7.77 -10.00 6.95
C GLY A 22 -6.80 -11.13 6.60
N ILE A 23 -5.74 -10.84 5.84
CA ILE A 23 -4.72 -11.83 5.46
C ILE A 23 -3.99 -12.36 6.70
N CYS A 24 -3.56 -11.48 7.61
CA CYS A 24 -2.90 -11.89 8.84
C CYS A 24 -3.81 -12.71 9.74
N HIS A 25 -5.10 -12.39 9.83
CA HIS A 25 -6.09 -13.16 10.59
C HIS A 25 -6.24 -14.58 10.02
N LEU A 26 -6.43 -14.71 8.70
CA LEU A 26 -6.53 -16.02 8.03
C LEU A 26 -5.28 -16.88 8.22
N ARG A 27 -4.11 -16.26 8.27
CA ARG A 27 -2.82 -16.95 8.45
C ARG A 27 -2.38 -17.07 9.92
N ARG A 28 -3.21 -16.64 10.87
CA ARG A 28 -2.90 -16.61 12.32
C ARG A 28 -1.56 -15.94 12.64
N ARG A 29 -1.29 -14.82 11.97
CA ARG A 29 -0.07 -14.03 12.16
C ARG A 29 -0.40 -12.69 12.86
N PRO A 30 0.56 -12.10 13.59
CA PRO A 30 0.38 -10.75 14.11
C PRO A 30 0.15 -9.77 12.95
N ILE A 31 -0.56 -8.68 13.20
CA ILE A 31 -0.85 -7.68 12.17
C ILE A 31 0.23 -6.59 12.25
N PRO A 32 0.93 -6.26 11.16
CA PRO A 32 1.97 -5.23 11.15
C PRO A 32 1.37 -3.82 11.01
N TRP A 33 0.50 -3.41 11.93
CA TRP A 33 -0.26 -2.15 11.86
C TRP A 33 0.62 -0.93 11.58
N LEU A 34 1.67 -0.73 12.40
CA LEU A 34 2.55 0.43 12.29
C LEU A 34 3.33 0.43 10.98
N ALA A 35 3.81 -0.72 10.54
CA ALA A 35 4.52 -0.82 9.26
C ALA A 35 3.58 -0.50 8.09
N THR A 36 2.34 -1.01 8.13
CA THR A 36 1.33 -0.76 7.09
C THR A 36 1.04 0.75 6.96
N VAL A 37 0.76 1.42 8.08
CA VAL A 37 0.49 2.87 8.09
C VAL A 37 1.72 3.66 7.65
N ALA A 38 2.90 3.34 8.19
CA ALA A 38 4.12 4.07 7.87
C ALA A 38 4.51 3.93 6.40
N LEU A 39 4.39 2.72 5.83
CA LEU A 39 4.67 2.47 4.43
C LEU A 39 3.72 3.25 3.55
N ASN A 40 2.42 3.15 3.78
CA ASN A 40 1.40 3.91 3.05
C ASN A 40 1.67 5.42 3.11
N TRP A 41 2.05 5.93 4.30
CA TRP A 41 2.32 7.34 4.50
C TRP A 41 3.54 7.86 3.72
N VAL A 42 4.46 6.96 3.38
CA VAL A 42 5.65 7.30 2.58
C VAL A 42 5.41 7.04 1.10
N THR A 43 4.86 5.89 0.74
CA THR A 43 4.76 5.43 -0.65
C THR A 43 3.72 6.20 -1.45
N HIS A 44 2.52 6.44 -0.90
CA HIS A 44 1.44 7.10 -1.62
C HIS A 44 1.70 8.57 -1.98
N PRO A 45 2.25 9.43 -1.10
CA PRO A 45 2.57 10.81 -1.49
C PRO A 45 3.68 10.88 -2.55
N ILE A 46 4.66 9.98 -2.47
CA ILE A 46 5.73 9.87 -3.47
C ILE A 46 5.16 9.38 -4.81
N ALA A 47 4.29 8.36 -4.79
CA ALA A 47 3.63 7.84 -5.99
C ALA A 47 2.78 8.91 -6.66
N TYR A 48 1.97 9.63 -5.88
CA TYR A 48 1.18 10.76 -6.38
C TYR A 48 2.07 11.80 -7.04
N TRP A 49 3.16 12.22 -6.38
CA TRP A 49 4.09 13.18 -6.94
C TRP A 49 4.76 12.71 -8.23
N LEU A 50 5.17 11.43 -8.31
CA LEU A 50 5.80 10.84 -9.51
C LEU A 50 4.86 10.82 -10.71
N ILE A 51 3.58 10.50 -10.48
CA ILE A 51 2.54 10.46 -11.51
C ILE A 51 2.16 11.89 -11.94
N ASP A 52 1.93 12.79 -10.98
CA ASP A 52 1.52 14.17 -11.23
C ASP A 52 2.61 14.96 -11.98
N SER A 53 3.88 14.77 -11.60
CA SER A 53 5.04 15.34 -12.30
C SER A 53 5.31 14.70 -13.67
N ARG A 54 4.58 13.65 -14.05
CA ARG A 54 4.79 12.84 -15.27
C ARG A 54 6.20 12.24 -15.38
N THR A 55 6.89 12.08 -14.25
CA THR A 55 8.21 11.46 -14.20
C THR A 55 8.12 9.98 -14.53
N LEU A 56 7.08 9.30 -14.04
CA LEU A 56 6.78 7.90 -14.31
C LEU A 56 5.30 7.74 -14.66
N GLY A 57 5.01 6.75 -15.52
CA GLY A 57 3.64 6.33 -15.76
C GLY A 57 3.01 5.67 -14.53
N PHE A 58 1.69 5.48 -14.57
CA PHE A 58 0.93 4.81 -13.52
C PHE A 58 1.49 3.41 -13.18
N TRP A 59 1.55 2.50 -14.15
CA TRP A 59 1.98 1.11 -13.91
C TRP A 59 3.42 0.95 -13.39
N PRO A 60 4.44 1.66 -13.92
CA PRO A 60 5.78 1.65 -13.33
C PRO A 60 5.78 2.14 -11.88
N THR A 61 5.01 3.19 -11.57
CA THR A 61 4.92 3.74 -10.21
C THR A 61 4.31 2.73 -9.24
N GLU A 62 3.17 2.12 -9.59
CA GLU A 62 2.52 1.09 -8.78
C GLU A 62 3.44 -0.11 -8.53
N THR A 63 4.21 -0.52 -9.55
CA THR A 63 5.20 -1.61 -9.40
C THR A 63 6.26 -1.24 -8.37
N LEU A 64 6.76 0.00 -8.38
CA LEU A 64 7.73 0.47 -7.40
C LEU A 64 7.14 0.56 -6.00
N VAL A 65 5.88 1.01 -5.86
CA VAL A 65 5.17 1.04 -4.58
C VAL A 65 5.05 -0.37 -4.02
N VAL A 66 4.57 -1.33 -4.82
CA VAL A 66 4.44 -2.73 -4.38
C VAL A 66 5.77 -3.29 -3.89
N LEU A 67 6.86 -3.04 -4.63
CA LEU A 67 8.20 -3.50 -4.24
C LEU A 67 8.70 -2.81 -2.97
N ALA A 68 8.50 -1.49 -2.84
CA ALA A 68 8.90 -0.72 -1.67
C ALA A 68 8.14 -1.18 -0.41
N GLU A 69 6.85 -1.44 -0.52
CA GLU A 69 6.03 -1.93 0.58
C GLU A 69 6.38 -3.37 0.96
N ALA A 70 6.63 -4.25 -0.02
CA ALA A 70 7.08 -5.60 0.25
C ALA A 70 8.45 -5.59 0.98
N LEU A 71 9.37 -4.74 0.54
CA LEU A 71 10.64 -4.51 1.24
C LEU A 71 10.41 -4.00 2.66
N GLY A 72 9.48 -3.06 2.85
CA GLY A 72 9.09 -2.53 4.14
C GLY A 72 8.52 -3.58 5.09
N TYR A 73 7.57 -4.39 4.63
CA TYR A 73 7.01 -5.49 5.43
C TYR A 73 8.07 -6.52 5.81
N ARG A 74 9.04 -6.77 4.93
CA ARG A 74 10.18 -7.63 5.26
C ARG A 74 11.08 -7.01 6.31
N ALA A 75 11.52 -5.76 6.10
CA ALA A 75 12.49 -5.09 6.94
C ALA A 75 11.94 -4.75 8.33
N PHE A 76 10.72 -4.19 8.39
CA PHE A 76 10.14 -3.67 9.63
C PHE A 76 9.23 -4.67 10.36
N ALA A 77 8.59 -5.58 9.63
CA ALA A 77 7.67 -6.56 10.23
C ALA A 77 8.20 -8.01 10.20
N GLY A 78 9.46 -8.22 9.80
CA GLY A 78 10.14 -9.51 9.80
C GLY A 78 9.48 -10.57 8.91
N ARG A 79 8.74 -10.16 7.88
CA ARG A 79 7.97 -11.09 7.03
C ARG A 79 8.86 -11.83 6.04
N GLY A 80 8.50 -13.08 5.75
CA GLY A 80 9.08 -13.82 4.62
C GLY A 80 8.73 -13.13 3.30
N TRP A 81 9.59 -13.24 2.28
CA TRP A 81 9.38 -12.59 0.98
C TRP A 81 8.01 -12.88 0.36
N GLY A 82 7.60 -14.14 0.35
CA GLY A 82 6.29 -14.51 -0.20
C GLY A 82 5.11 -13.93 0.58
N GLU A 83 5.25 -13.73 1.89
CA GLU A 83 4.20 -13.09 2.70
C GLU A 83 4.22 -11.56 2.51
N ALA A 84 5.39 -10.95 2.47
CA ALA A 84 5.54 -9.52 2.25
C ALA A 84 5.01 -9.09 0.87
N LEU A 85 5.33 -9.85 -0.18
CA LEU A 85 4.81 -9.63 -1.53
C LEU A 85 3.29 -9.86 -1.57
N LEU A 86 2.77 -10.90 -0.93
CA LEU A 86 1.33 -11.14 -0.86
C LEU A 86 0.59 -9.97 -0.19
N LEU A 87 1.09 -9.50 0.96
CA LEU A 87 0.48 -8.38 1.68
C LEU A 87 0.49 -7.11 0.83
N SER A 88 1.63 -6.80 0.22
CA SER A 88 1.78 -5.62 -0.65
C SER A 88 0.88 -5.70 -1.89
N LEU A 89 0.87 -6.82 -2.61
CA LEU A 89 0.03 -7.00 -3.80
C LEU A 89 -1.46 -6.94 -3.47
N ALA A 90 -1.87 -7.53 -2.35
CA ALA A 90 -3.28 -7.53 -1.97
C ALA A 90 -3.76 -6.15 -1.49
N ALA A 91 -2.91 -5.42 -0.76
CA ALA A 91 -3.19 -4.05 -0.35
C ALA A 91 -3.32 -3.14 -1.58
N ASN A 92 -2.26 -3.02 -2.39
CA ASN A 92 -2.25 -2.16 -3.57
C ASN A 92 -3.27 -2.60 -4.63
N GLY A 93 -3.46 -3.90 -4.83
CA GLY A 93 -4.47 -4.42 -5.76
C GLY A 93 -5.90 -4.02 -5.38
N LEU A 94 -6.21 -4.00 -4.08
CA LEU A 94 -7.50 -3.50 -3.59
C LEU A 94 -7.63 -1.98 -3.86
N THR A 95 -6.59 -1.21 -3.57
CA THR A 95 -6.58 0.24 -3.75
C THR A 95 -6.76 0.63 -5.23
N ILE A 96 -6.05 -0.04 -6.14
CA ILE A 96 -6.18 0.12 -7.59
C ILE A 96 -7.60 -0.26 -8.04
N GLY A 97 -8.12 -1.39 -7.54
CA GLY A 97 -9.47 -1.85 -7.88
C GLY A 97 -10.55 -0.83 -7.52
N VAL A 98 -10.44 -0.20 -6.34
CA VAL A 98 -11.35 0.89 -5.93
C VAL A 98 -11.15 2.13 -6.80
N ALA A 99 -9.91 2.52 -7.06
CA ALA A 99 -9.60 3.69 -7.89
C ALA A 99 -10.12 3.58 -9.34
N LEU A 100 -10.18 2.37 -9.90
CA LEU A 100 -10.71 2.11 -11.24
C LEU A 100 -12.24 1.97 -11.28
N ALA A 101 -12.90 1.76 -10.14
CA ALA A 101 -14.34 1.61 -10.04
C ALA A 101 -15.09 2.94 -9.81
N VAL A 102 -14.35 4.02 -9.53
CA VAL A 102 -14.83 5.38 -9.30
C VAL A 102 -14.48 6.24 -10.51
#